data_AF-A0A9D8WP16-F1
#
_entry.id   AF-A0A9D8WP16-F1
#
_cell.length_a   1.000
_cell.length_b   1.000
_cell.length_c   1.000
_cell.angle_alpha   90.00
_cell.angle_beta   90.00
_cell.angle_gamma   90.00
#
_symmetry.space_group_name_H-M   'P 1'
#
loop_
_entity.id
_entity.type
_entity.pdbx_description
1 polymer ?
#
loop_
_entity_poly.entity_id
_entity_poly.type
_entity_poly.pdbx_seq_one_letter_code
_entity_poly.pdbx_strand_id
1 'polypeptide(L)'
;DQLDGMTRQMNALSVLGLLSRFVGMLTDSRSFLSYPRHEYFRRLLCNLLGNDVEKGLLPDDKENLYRMVEDISYNNAKNYFRF
;
A
#
# COMPACT_ATOMS: atom_id res chain seq x y z
N ASP A 1 11.35 -2.15 -7.62
CA ASP A 1 10.05 -2.75 -7.23
C ASP A 1 10.25 -4.21 -6.83
N GLN A 2 10.66 -4.41 -5.58
CA GLN A 2 10.98 -5.69 -4.95
C GLN A 2 10.72 -5.55 -3.45
N LEU A 3 10.67 -6.68 -2.72
CA LEU A 3 10.35 -6.75 -1.29
C LEU A 3 10.96 -5.63 -0.44
N ASP A 4 12.29 -5.63 -0.33
CA ASP A 4 13.04 -4.74 0.57
C ASP A 4 12.78 -3.26 0.23
N GLY A 5 12.88 -2.92 -1.05
CA GLY A 5 12.69 -1.54 -1.50
C GLY A 5 11.30 -1.00 -1.21
N MET A 6 10.25 -1.80 -1.47
CA MET A 6 8.88 -1.41 -1.17
C MET A 6 8.63 -1.30 0.33
N THR A 7 9.10 -2.28 1.12
CA THR A 7 8.94 -2.24 2.58
C THR A 7 9.63 -1.02 3.18
N ARG A 8 10.86 -0.71 2.75
CA ARG A 8 11.59 0.47 3.21
C ARG A 8 10.89 1.77 2.83
N GLN A 9 10.36 1.86 1.61
CA GLN A 9 9.62 3.06 1.16
C GLN A 9 8.33 3.26 1.96
N MET A 10 7.54 2.20 2.18
CA MET A 10 6.30 2.28 2.97
C MET A 10 6.59 2.67 4.43
N ASN A 11 7.63 2.09 5.04
CA ASN A 11 8.06 2.46 6.39
C ASN A 11 8.56 3.92 6.47
N ALA A 12 9.33 4.37 5.48
CA ALA A 12 9.76 5.76 5.44
C ALA A 12 8.57 6.71 5.31
N LEU A 13 7.59 6.37 4.46
CA LEU A 13 6.39 7.17 4.25
C LEU A 13 5.47 7.16 5.49
N SER A 14 5.36 6.05 6.22
CA SER A 14 4.56 5.99 7.44
C SER A 14 5.17 6.83 8.57
N VAL A 15 6.49 6.93 8.64
CA VAL A 15 7.19 7.73 9.66
C VAL A 15 7.20 9.22 9.31
N LEU A 16 7.42 9.57 8.04
CA LEU A 16 7.65 10.97 7.63
C LEU A 16 6.41 11.64 7.00
N GLY A 17 5.35 10.89 6.73
CA GLY A 17 4.18 11.38 6.02
C GLY A 17 2.90 10.65 6.41
N LEU A 18 1.95 10.59 5.45
CA LEU A 18 0.65 9.98 5.65
C LEU A 18 0.49 8.78 4.72
N LEU A 19 0.77 7.58 5.22
CA LEU A 19 0.62 6.34 4.44
C LEU A 19 -0.82 6.18 3.90
N SER A 20 -1.84 6.60 4.66
CA SER A 20 -3.25 6.53 4.23
C SER A 20 -3.59 7.38 3.01
N ARG A 21 -2.76 8.37 2.68
CA ARG A 21 -2.89 9.23 1.49
C ARG A 21 -2.00 8.80 0.34
N PHE A 22 -1.30 7.67 0.47
CA PHE A 22 -0.41 7.18 -0.58
C PHE A 22 -1.20 6.84 -1.85
N VAL A 23 -0.73 7.37 -2.99
CA VAL A 23 -1.34 7.19 -4.31
C VAL A 23 -1.30 5.73 -4.79
N GLY A 24 -0.38 4.93 -4.24
CA GLY A 24 -0.30 3.50 -4.49
C GLY A 24 0.80 3.10 -5.45
N MET A 25 0.57 2.00 -6.17
CA MET A 25 1.58 1.32 -6.98
C MET A 25 1.38 1.56 -8.48
N LEU A 26 2.46 1.53 -9.25
CA LEU A 26 2.46 1.53 -10.71
C LEU A 26 3.49 0.51 -11.23
N THR A 27 3.19 -0.19 -12.33
CA THR A 27 4.06 -1.26 -12.83
C THR A 27 5.36 -0.76 -13.46
N ASP A 28 5.34 0.47 -13.98
CA ASP A 28 6.40 1.09 -14.80
C ASP A 28 6.98 0.12 -15.85
N SER A 29 6.09 -0.61 -16.51
CA SER A 29 6.47 -1.74 -17.35
C SER A 29 5.77 -1.69 -18.69
N ARG A 30 6.51 -2.05 -19.74
CA ARG A 30 6.00 -2.23 -21.11
C ARG A 30 5.38 -3.62 -21.34
N SER A 31 5.52 -4.53 -20.38
CA SER A 31 4.96 -5.88 -20.45
C SER A 31 3.53 -5.92 -19.93
N PHE A 32 2.62 -6.48 -20.74
CA PHE A 32 1.25 -6.80 -20.32
C PHE A 32 1.18 -7.79 -19.15
N LEU A 33 2.23 -8.58 -18.93
CA LEU A 33 2.31 -9.56 -17.85
C LEU A 33 2.83 -8.96 -16.54
N SER A 34 2.89 -7.63 -16.43
CA SER A 34 3.45 -6.95 -15.25
C SER A 34 2.45 -6.67 -14.14
N TYR A 35 1.15 -6.83 -14.37
CA TYR A 35 0.12 -6.61 -13.34
C TYR A 35 0.26 -7.44 -12.06
N PRO A 36 0.88 -8.65 -12.03
CA PRO A 36 1.22 -9.33 -10.79
C PRO A 36 2.08 -8.50 -9.81
N ARG A 37 2.77 -7.45 -10.28
CA ARG A 37 3.46 -6.48 -9.40
C ARG A 37 2.51 -5.76 -8.46
N HIS A 38 1.27 -5.46 -8.90
CA HIS A 38 0.26 -4.88 -8.02
C HIS A 38 -0.20 -5.88 -6.96
N GLU A 39 -0.38 -7.15 -7.31
CA GLU A 39 -0.70 -8.18 -6.32
C GLU A 39 0.44 -8.30 -5.30
N TYR A 40 1.67 -8.33 -5.77
CA TYR A 40 2.85 -8.39 -4.91
C TYR A 40 2.90 -7.21 -3.94
N PHE A 41 2.75 -5.97 -4.42
CA PHE A 41 2.64 -4.77 -3.59
C PHE A 41 1.51 -4.87 -2.55
N ARG A 42 0.31 -5.29 -2.96
CA ARG A 42 -0.86 -5.40 -2.07
C ARG A 42 -0.63 -6.40 -0.94
N ARG A 43 -0.01 -7.55 -1.23
CA ARG A 43 0.37 -8.54 -0.21
C ARG A 43 1.34 -7.93 0.81
N LEU A 44 2.31 -7.13 0.36
CA LEU A 44 3.25 -6.47 1.25
C LEU A 44 2.59 -5.39 2.11
N LEU A 45 1.71 -4.59 1.54
CA LEU A 45 0.93 -3.59 2.27
C LEU A 45 0.10 -4.25 3.37
N CYS A 46 -0.67 -5.30 3.03
CA CYS A 46 -1.49 -6.02 4.00
C CYS A 46 -0.65 -6.70 5.08
N ASN A 47 0.48 -7.31 4.72
CA ASN A 47 1.40 -7.91 5.70
C ASN A 47 1.99 -6.86 6.64
N LEU A 48 2.36 -5.69 6.14
CA LEU A 48 2.90 -4.60 6.96
C LEU A 48 1.85 -4.12 7.99
N LEU A 49 0.64 -3.79 7.52
CA LEU A 49 -0.44 -3.34 8.39
C LEU A 49 -0.87 -4.43 9.40
N GLY A 50 -0.99 -5.68 8.94
CA GLY A 50 -1.34 -6.82 9.79
C GLY A 50 -0.31 -7.06 10.90
N ASN A 51 0.98 -7.03 10.57
CA ASN A 51 2.05 -7.16 11.56
C ASN A 51 2.05 -6.02 12.58
N ASP A 52 1.74 -4.79 12.16
CA ASP A 52 1.66 -3.65 13.07
C ASP A 52 0.46 -3.75 14.01
N VAL A 53 -0.67 -4.31 13.55
CA VAL A 53 -1.82 -4.65 14.39
C VAL A 53 -1.47 -5.76 15.40
N GLU A 54 -0.85 -6.86 14.95
CA GLU A 54 -0.44 -7.97 15.83
C GLU A 54 0.55 -7.53 16.91
N LYS A 55 1.40 -6.54 16.62
CA LYS A 55 2.33 -5.94 17.58
C LYS A 55 1.69 -4.88 18.48
N GLY A 56 0.42 -4.55 18.29
CA GLY A 56 -0.28 -3.49 19.03
C GLY A 56 0.20 -2.07 18.68
N LEU A 57 0.86 -1.88 17.53
CA LEU A 57 1.29 -0.57 17.03
C LEU A 57 0.15 0.17 16.32
N LEU A 58 -0.79 -0.57 15.75
CA LEU A 58 -2.03 -0.06 15.19
C LEU A 58 -3.24 -0.70 15.89
N PRO A 59 -4.36 0.03 16.04
CA PRO A 59 -5.60 -0.56 16.53
C PRO A 59 -6.12 -1.61 15.53
N ASP A 60 -6.69 -2.71 16.03
CA ASP A 60 -7.41 -3.71 15.22
C ASP A 60 -8.80 -3.18 14.80
N ASP A 61 -8.80 -2.06 14.10
CA ASP A 61 -9.98 -1.46 13.49
C ASP A 61 -10.07 -1.87 12.03
N LYS A 62 -10.74 -3.01 11.81
CA LYS A 62 -10.84 -3.63 10.49
C LYS A 62 -11.50 -2.72 9.46
N GLU A 63 -12.49 -1.92 9.85
CA GLU A 63 -13.21 -1.06 8.91
C GLU A 63 -12.28 0.01 8.35
N ASN A 64 -11.54 0.71 9.23
CA ASN A 64 -10.59 1.72 8.81
C ASN A 64 -9.39 1.14 8.07
N LEU A 65 -8.89 -0.04 8.48
CA LEU A 65 -7.79 -0.72 7.80
C LEU A 65 -8.18 -1.20 6.40
N TYR A 66 -9.37 -1.79 6.23
CA TYR A 66 -9.85 -2.21 4.91
C TYR A 66 -10.01 -1.02 3.97
N ARG A 67 -10.63 0.05 4.46
CA ARG A 67 -10.76 1.30 3.70
C ARG A 67 -9.40 1.85 3.28
N MET A 68 -8.42 1.87 4.19
CA MET A 68 -7.06 2.32 3.88
C MET A 68 -6.39 1.46 2.81
N VAL A 69 -6.54 0.13 2.88
CA VAL A 69 -6.02 -0.79 1.85
C VAL A 69 -6.68 -0.56 0.50
N GLU A 70 -8.00 -0.37 0.45
CA GLU A 70 -8.75 -0.04 -0.78
C GLU A 70 -8.30 1.30 -1.37
N ASP A 71 -8.13 2.30 -0.50
CA ASP A 71 -7.71 3.65 -0.88
C ASP A 71 -6.31 3.62 -1.50
N ILE A 72 -5.34 2.99 -0.85
CA ILE A 72 -3.96 2.86 -1.38
C ILE A 72 -3.94 1.96 -2.62
N SER A 73 -4.81 0.96 -2.72
CA SER A 73 -4.84 0.02 -3.85
C SER A 73 -5.49 0.59 -5.11
N TYR A 74 -6.32 1.63 -4.98
CA TYR A 74 -7.04 2.21 -6.12
C TYR A 74 -7.58 3.63 -5.86
N ASN A 75 -8.37 3.86 -4.81
CA ASN A 75 -9.19 5.09 -4.73
C ASN A 75 -8.34 6.37 -4.63
N ASN A 76 -7.20 6.33 -3.94
CA ASN A 76 -6.29 7.47 -3.85
C ASN A 76 -5.76 7.86 -5.22
N ALA A 77 -5.29 6.90 -6.02
CA ALA A 77 -4.84 7.15 -7.39
C ALA A 77 -5.96 7.71 -8.26
N LYS A 78 -7.14 7.09 -8.20
CA LYS A 78 -8.32 7.55 -8.93
C LYS A 78 -8.65 9.01 -8.60
N ASN A 79 -8.73 9.34 -7.32
CA ASN A 79 -9.08 10.69 -6.85
C ASN A 79 -7.98 11.72 -7.16
N TYR A 80 -6.71 11.31 -7.07
CA TYR A 80 -5.57 12.18 -7.34
C TYR A 80 -5.47 12.55 -8.83
N PHE A 81 -5.61 11.57 -9.72
CA PHE A 81 -5.48 11.76 -11.17
C PHE A 81 -6.81 12.06 -11.89
N ARG A 82 -7.95 11.91 -11.21
CA ARG A 82 -9.30 12.23 -11.71
C ARG A 82 -9.70 11.45 -12.97
N PHE A 83 -9.60 10.12 -12.92
CA PHE A 83 -10.09 9.22 -13.97
C PHE A 83 -11.21 8.27 -13.48
#